data_AF-A0A284VT84-F1
#
_entry.id   AF-A0A284VT84-F1
#
_cell.length_a   1.000
_cell.length_b   1.000
_cell.length_c   1.000
_cell.angle_alpha   90.00
_cell.angle_beta   90.00
_cell.angle_gamma   90.00
#
_symmetry.space_group_name_H-M   'P 1'
#
loop_
_entity.id
_entity.type
_entity.pdbx_description
1 polymer ?
#
loop_
_entity_poly.entity_id
_entity_poly.type
_entity_poly.pdbx_seq_one_letter_code
_entity_poly.pdbx_strand_id
1 'polypeptide(L)' 'MKVSELLKNLGYAIIFGFFGLIIGIWIADILYSLALKGMEQATTRGISLVLIILIALAASLLGFIKGKSLLESSQASK' A
#
# COMPACT_ATOMS: atom_id res chain seq x y z
N MET A 1 15.51 15.10 10.41
CA MET A 1 14.15 15.07 10.99
C MET A 1 14.26 15.05 12.49
N LYS A 2 13.40 15.76 13.22
CA LYS A 2 13.28 15.57 14.67
C LYS A 2 12.79 14.14 14.94
N VAL A 3 13.24 13.51 16.03
CA VAL A 3 12.83 12.14 16.39
C VAL A 3 11.30 12.00 16.45
N SER A 4 10.61 13.04 16.92
CA SER A 4 9.14 13.11 16.95
C SER A 4 8.48 13.10 15.57
N GLU A 5 9.06 13.75 14.55
CA GLU A 5 8.54 13.70 13.18
C GLU A 5 8.81 12.34 12.53
N LEU A 6 9.95 11.73 12.86
CA LEU A 6 10.30 10.41 12.37
C LEU A 6 9.31 9.36 12.87
N LEU A 7 8.92 9.42 14.15
CA LEU A 7 7.86 8.60 14.75
C LEU A 7 6.50 8.80 14.08
N LYS A 8 6.12 10.05 13.80
CA LYS A 8 4.87 10.36 13.08
C LYS A 8 4.85 9.79 11.66
N ASN A 9 5.94 10.00 10.92
CA ASN A 9 6.07 9.48 9.56
C ASN A 9 6.08 7.95 9.54
N LEU A 10 6.63 7.30 10.55
CA LEU A 10 6.53 5.85 10.73
C LEU A 10 5.07 5.41 10.92
N GLY A 11 4.31 6.13 11.75
CA GLY A 11 2.89 5.88 11.93
C GLY A 11 2.11 5.99 10.63
N TYR A 12 2.38 7.02 9.82
CA TYR A 12 1.79 7.17 8.50
C TYR A 12 2.20 6.05 7.54
N ALA A 13 3.47 5.65 7.55
CA ALA A 13 3.96 4.54 6.73
C ALA A 13 3.27 3.21 7.05
N ILE A 14 2.98 2.95 8.32
CA ILE A 14 2.26 1.75 8.76
C ILE A 14 0.81 1.78 8.30
N ILE A 15 0.11 2.91 8.51
CA ILE A 15 -1.29 3.06 8.13
C ILE A 15 -1.45 2.90 6.62
N PHE A 16 -0.69 3.66 5.83
CA PHE A 16 -0.74 3.58 4.37
C PHE A 16 -0.23 2.23 3.85
N GLY A 17 0.75 1.61 4.50
CA GLY A 17 1.21 0.25 4.17
C GLY A 17 0.10 -0.78 4.34
N PHE A 18 -0.66 -0.71 5.43
CA PHE A 18 -1.83 -1.58 5.66
C PHE A 18 -2.93 -1.36 4.61
N PHE A 19 -3.26 -0.10 4.29
CA PHE A 19 -4.21 0.20 3.23
C PHE A 19 -3.73 -0.31 1.87
N GLY A 20 -2.45 -0.12 1.55
CA GLY A 20 -1.84 -0.66 0.34
C GLY A 20 -1.90 -2.18 0.26
N LEU A 21 -1.75 -2.88 1.39
CA LEU A 21 -1.84 -4.33 1.46
C LEU A 21 -3.28 -4.81 1.19
N ILE A 22 -4.29 -4.19 1.81
CA ILE A 22 -5.71 -4.50 1.58
C ILE A 22 -6.07 -4.27 0.10
N ILE A 23 -5.72 -3.11 -0.45
CA ILE A 23 -5.97 -2.76 -1.85
C ILE A 23 -5.22 -3.70 -2.78
N GLY A 24 -3.96 -4.04 -2.46
CA GLY A 24 -3.15 -4.96 -3.25
C GLY A 24 -3.77 -6.35 -3.34
N ILE A 25 -4.29 -6.89 -2.23
CA ILE A 25 -4.99 -8.18 -2.22
C ILE A 25 -6.24 -8.11 -3.09
N TRP A 26 -7.02 -7.04 -2.97
CA TRP A 26 -8.24 -6.86 -3.76
C TRP A 26 -7.96 -6.73 -5.26
N ILE A 27 -6.93 -5.98 -5.64
CA ILE A 27 -6.48 -5.85 -7.04
C ILE A 27 -5.97 -7.18 -7.56
N ALA A 28 -5.20 -7.93 -6.76
CA ALA A 28 -4.70 -9.24 -7.16
C ALA A 28 -5.83 -10.23 -7.43
N ASP A 29 -6.92 -10.19 -6.66
CA ASP A 29 -8.11 -11.01 -6.86
C ASP A 29 -8.88 -10.62 -8.15
N ILE A 30 -9.04 -9.32 -8.39
CA ILE A 30 -9.65 -8.80 -9.62
C ILE A 30 -8.80 -9.19 -10.85
N LEU A 31 -7.47 -9.04 -10.76
CA LEU A 31 -6.54 -9.38 -11.83
C LEU A 31 -6.54 -10.89 -12.12
N TYR A 32 -6.66 -11.72 -11.08
CA TYR A 32 -6.88 -13.16 -11.20
C TYR A 32 -8.13 -13.45 -12.04
N SER A 33 -9.26 -12.83 -11.69
CA SER A 33 -10.56 -13.05 -12.32
C SER A 33 -10.61 -12.57 -13.78
N LEU A 34 -9.92 -11.48 -14.11
CA LEU A 34 -10.00 -10.81 -15.41
C LEU A 34 -8.92 -11.24 -16.41
N ALA A 35 -7.66 -11.38 -15.97
CA ALA A 35 -6.51 -11.44 -16.88
C ALA A 35 -5.71 -12.74 -16.77
N LEU A 36 -5.74 -13.40 -15.61
CA LEU A 36 -4.92 -14.60 -15.34
C LEU A 36 -5.77 -15.88 -15.36
N LYS A 37 -7.05 -15.77 -15.73
CA LYS A 37 -8.00 -16.87 -15.80
C LYS A 37 -7.60 -17.84 -16.91
N GLY A 38 -7.01 -18.97 -16.53
CA GLY A 38 -6.50 -20.00 -17.46
C GLY A 38 -4.98 -20.20 -17.42
N MET A 39 -4.24 -19.37 -16.68
CA MET A 39 -2.83 -19.61 -16.37
C MET A 39 -2.67 -20.59 -15.20
N GLU A 40 -1.54 -21.30 -15.17
CA GLU A 40 -1.20 -22.20 -14.06
C GLU A 40 -1.28 -21.48 -12.70
N GLN A 41 -1.92 -22.15 -11.75
CA GLN A 41 -2.21 -21.59 -10.43
C GLN A 41 -0.95 -21.16 -9.67
N ALA A 42 0.18 -21.83 -9.91
CA ALA A 42 1.48 -21.49 -9.32
C ALA A 42 2.03 -20.15 -9.85
N THR A 43 2.01 -19.96 -11.17
CA THR A 43 2.46 -18.74 -11.84
C THR A 43 1.60 -17.55 -11.44
N THR A 44 0.28 -17.75 -11.43
CA THR A 44 -0.67 -16.71 -11.05
C THR A 44 -0.50 -16.27 -9.59
N ARG A 45 -0.34 -17.23 -8.66
CA ARG A 45 -0.04 -16.91 -7.26
C ARG A 45 1.26 -16.11 -7.11
N GLY A 46 2.30 -16.48 -7.85
CA GLY A 46 3.58 -15.78 -7.85
C GLY A 46 3.45 -14.33 -8.30
N ILE A 47 2.77 -14.09 -9.42
CA ILE A 47 2.54 -12.74 -9.95
C ILE A 47 1.72 -11.91 -8.95
N SER A 48 0.62 -12.46 -8.42
CA SER A 48 -0.23 -11.78 -7.43
C SER A 48 0.54 -11.39 -6.17
N LEU A 49 1.37 -12.29 -5.63
CA LEU A 49 2.20 -12.01 -4.44
C LEU A 49 3.19 -10.87 -4.69
N VAL A 50 3.89 -10.90 -5.82
CA VAL A 50 4.84 -9.83 -6.21
C VAL A 50 4.10 -8.49 -6.30
N LEU A 51 2.92 -8.49 -6.92
CA LEU A 51 2.10 -7.28 -7.08
C LEU A 51 1.63 -6.71 -5.74
N ILE A 52 1.17 -7.57 -4.83
CA ILE A 52 0.77 -7.17 -3.47
C ILE A 52 1.95 -6.53 -2.73
N ILE A 53 3.13 -7.16 -2.79
CA ILE A 53 4.34 -6.65 -2.13
C ILE A 53 4.74 -5.29 -2.70
N LEU A 54 4.73 -5.13 -4.02
CA LEU A 54 5.05 -3.86 -4.68
C LEU A 54 4.08 -2.74 -4.28
N ILE A 55 2.77 -3.02 -4.26
CA ILE A 55 1.76 -2.04 -3.84
C ILE A 55 1.92 -1.68 -2.37
N ALA A 56 2.12 -2.66 -1.48
CA ALA A 56 2.30 -2.41 -0.06
C ALA A 56 3.56 -1.56 0.22
N LEU A 57 4.67 -1.86 -0.45
CA LEU A 57 5.91 -1.09 -0.32
C LEU A 57 5.74 0.34 -0.85
N ALA A 58 5.15 0.51 -2.04
CA ALA A 58 4.91 1.82 -2.63
C ALA A 58 3.97 2.68 -1.76
N ALA A 59 2.89 2.07 -1.24
CA ALA A 59 1.96 2.74 -0.35
C ALA A 59 2.62 3.13 0.98
N SER A 60 3.44 2.25 1.56
CA SER A 60 4.16 2.56 2.80
C SER A 60 5.18 3.69 2.61
N LEU A 61 5.93 3.69 1.50
CA LEU A 61 6.84 4.77 1.13
C LEU A 61 6.11 6.11 0.92
N LEU A 62 4.98 6.08 0.21
CA LEU A 62 4.12 7.25 0.03
C LEU A 62 3.55 7.74 1.37
N GLY A 63 3.15 6.84 2.26
CA GLY A 63 2.72 7.17 3.62
C GLY A 63 3.83 7.81 4.44
N PHE A 64 5.06 7.32 4.33
CA PHE A 64 6.21 7.88 5.03
C PHE A 64 6.56 9.30 4.53
N ILE A 65 6.56 9.51 3.21
CA ILE A 65 6.99 10.77 2.59
C ILE A 65 5.87 11.81 2.59
N LYS A 66 4.64 11.42 2.25
CA LYS A 66 3.51 12.32 2.03
C LYS A 66 2.38 12.16 3.05
N GLY A 67 2.42 11.17 3.94
CA GLY A 67 1.33 10.91 4.89
C GLY A 67 1.03 12.09 5.81
N LYS A 68 2.06 12.85 6.23
CA LYS A 68 1.88 14.10 6.99
C LYS A 68 1.00 15.10 6.23
N SER A 69 1.28 15.32 4.94
CA SER A 69 0.49 16.21 4.10
C SER A 69 -0.91 15.65 3.84
N LEU A 70 -1.06 14.35 3.64
CA LEU A 70 -2.37 13.75 3.31
C LEU A 70 -3.31 13.68 4.52
N LEU A 71 -2.79 13.47 5.73
CA LEU A 71 -3.59 13.29 6.94
C LEU A 71 -3.70 14.57 7.79
N GLU A 72 -2.64 15.39 7.86
CA GLU A 72 -2.68 16.61 8.67
C GLU A 72 -3.24 17.82 7.90
N SER A 73 -3.14 17.89 6.56
CA SER A 73 -3.75 19.01 5.80
C SER A 73 -5.28 19.02 5.85
N SER A 74 -5.90 17.85 6.06
CA SER A 74 -7.34 17.73 6.24
C SER A 74 -7.81 18.26 7.61
N GLN A 75 -6.92 18.32 8.61
CA GLN A 75 -7.24 18.90 9.92
C GLN A 75 -7.06 20.42 10.00
N ALA A 76 -6.38 21.05 9.04
CA ALA A 76 -6.19 22.52 8.99
C ALA A 76 -7.38 23.28 8.37
N SER A 77 -8.45 22.58 7.96
CA SER A 77 -9.67 23.17 7.39
C SER A 77 -10.81 23.37 8.42
N LYS A 78 -10.51 23.39 9.73
CA LYS A 78 -11.48 23.72 10.78
C LYS A 78 -11.02 24.94 11.56
#